data_AF-A0A968BX50-F1
#
_entry.id   AF-A0A968BX50-F1
#
_cell.length_a   1.000
_cell.length_b   1.000
_cell.length_c   1.000
_cell.angle_alpha   90.00
_cell.angle_beta   90.00
_cell.angle_gamma   90.00
#
_symmetry.space_group_name_H-M   'P 1'
#
loop_
_entity.id
_entity.type
_entity.pdbx_description
1 polymer ?
#
loop_
_entity_poly.entity_id
_entity_poly.type
_entity_poly.pdbx_seq_one_letter_code
_entity_poly.pdbx_strand_id
1 'polypeptide(L)' 'MSSKVEVFVEVHASTPDAILVEQDPAVWIPRSQIDPDESDLDRDSCDKGDSGNIVIPQWLAENEGLV' A
#
# COMPACT_ATOMS: atom_id res chain seq x y z
N MET A 1 -10.07 17.15 6.90
CA MET A 1 -10.21 15.69 6.78
C MET A 1 -9.18 15.24 5.76
N SER A 2 -8.23 14.36 6.12
CA SER A 2 -7.37 13.75 5.10
C SER A 2 -8.22 12.81 4.26
N SER A 3 -8.19 12.97 2.94
CA SER A 3 -8.85 12.06 2.02
C SER A 3 -8.03 10.77 1.89
N LYS A 4 -8.70 9.63 1.78
CA LYS A 4 -8.10 8.30 1.59
C LYS A 4 -8.59 7.70 0.28
N VAL A 5 -7.83 6.76 -0.25
CA VAL A 5 -8.20 6.00 -1.45
C VAL A 5 -7.82 4.53 -1.28
N GLU A 6 -8.65 3.67 -1.84
CA GLU A 6 -8.42 2.23 -1.92
C GLU A 6 -7.67 1.90 -3.21
N VAL A 7 -6.57 1.15 -3.10
CA VAL A 7 -5.72 0.75 -4.22
C VAL A 7 -5.48 -0.75 -4.16
N PHE A 8 -5.74 -1.46 -5.25
CA PHE A 8 -5.39 -2.87 -5.38
C PHE A 8 -3.89 -3.00 -5.67
N VAL A 9 -3.18 -3.82 -4.89
CA VAL A 9 -1.72 -3.99 -4.99
C VAL A 9 -1.31 -5.45 -4.87
N GLU A 10 -0.17 -5.80 -5.47
CA GLU A 10 0.56 -7.05 -5.23
C GLU A 10 1.92 -6.75 -4.59
N VAL A 11 2.24 -7.40 -3.48
CA VAL A 11 3.48 -7.19 -2.72
C VAL A 11 4.62 -7.97 -3.35
N HIS A 12 5.62 -7.27 -3.88
CA HIS A 12 6.80 -7.86 -4.53
C HIS A 12 7.97 -8.05 -3.57
N ALA A 13 8.07 -7.19 -2.58
CA ALA A 13 9.04 -7.28 -1.49
C ALA A 13 8.49 -6.57 -0.25
N SER A 14 9.00 -6.93 0.92
CA SER A 14 8.62 -6.30 2.17
C SER A 14 9.85 -6.03 3.04
N THR A 15 9.75 -5.01 3.85
CA THR A 15 10.67 -4.68 4.95
C THR A 15 9.84 -4.50 6.23
N PRO A 16 10.48 -4.34 7.40
CA PRO A 16 9.75 -4.00 8.63
C PRO A 16 8.92 -2.71 8.53
N ASP A 17 9.30 -1.76 7.66
CA ASP A 17 8.71 -0.42 7.62
C ASP A 17 7.88 -0.14 6.37
N ALA A 18 8.05 -0.92 5.29
CA ALA A 18 7.42 -0.66 3.99
C ALA A 18 7.21 -1.94 3.18
N ILE A 19 6.26 -1.88 2.25
CA ILE A 19 6.03 -2.88 1.20
C ILE A 19 6.35 -2.30 -0.17
N LEU A 20 6.96 -3.09 -1.04
CA LEU A 20 7.13 -2.78 -2.45
C LEU A 20 5.96 -3.40 -3.19
N VAL A 21 5.19 -2.58 -3.88
CA VAL A 21 4.07 -3.04 -4.70
C VAL A 21 4.41 -2.94 -6.18
N GLU A 22 3.99 -3.93 -6.97
CA GLU A 22 4.12 -3.85 -8.43
C GLU A 22 3.03 -2.95 -9.00
N GLN A 23 3.48 -1.76 -9.37
CA GLN A 23 2.88 -0.86 -10.35
C GLN A 23 3.97 -0.61 -11.41
N ASP A 24 3.64 -0.02 -12.56
CA ASP A 24 4.65 0.37 -13.55
C ASP A 24 4.89 1.89 -13.46
N PRO A 25 5.90 2.37 -12.69
CA PRO A 25 6.99 1.64 -12.01
C PRO A 25 6.64 1.17 -10.59
N ALA A 26 7.45 0.25 -10.03
CA ALA A 26 7.21 -0.31 -8.70
C ALA A 26 7.39 0.73 -7.59
N VAL A 27 6.52 0.70 -6.57
CA VAL A 27 6.39 1.75 -5.54
C VAL A 27 6.60 1.18 -4.14
N TRP A 28 7.37 1.88 -3.31
CA TRP A 28 7.48 1.57 -1.87
C TRP A 28 6.42 2.33 -1.08
N ILE A 29 5.52 1.59 -0.43
CA ILE A 29 4.48 2.14 0.44
C ILE A 29 4.89 1.91 1.90
N PRO A 30 5.06 2.98 2.70
CA PRO A 30 5.33 2.83 4.12
C PRO A 30 4.14 2.18 4.82
N ARG A 31 4.39 1.14 5.60
CA ARG A 31 3.37 0.43 6.39
C ARG A 31 2.56 1.44 7.21
N SER A 32 3.21 2.42 7.85
CA SER A 32 2.55 3.45 8.67
C SER A 32 1.48 4.28 7.95
N GLN A 33 1.45 4.28 6.61
CA GLN A 33 0.44 4.99 5.80
C GLN A 33 -0.73 4.08 5.39
N ILE A 34 -0.62 2.77 5.58
CA ILE A 34 -1.69 1.81 5.32
C ILE A 34 -2.64 1.82 6.50
N ASP A 35 -3.93 2.00 6.22
CA ASP A 35 -4.96 1.95 7.23
C ASP A 35 -5.25 0.50 7.64
N PRO A 36 -4.98 0.10 8.89
CA PRO A 36 -5.15 -1.29 9.32
C PRO A 36 -6.62 -1.69 9.52
N ASP A 37 -7.53 -0.73 9.64
CA ASP A 37 -8.96 -0.99 9.89
C ASP A 37 -9.76 -1.09 8.59
N GLU A 38 -9.27 -0.48 7.50
CA GLU A 38 -9.94 -0.42 6.20
C GLU A 38 -9.27 -1.25 5.08
N SER A 39 -8.03 -1.73 5.28
CA SER A 39 -7.29 -2.51 4.27
C SER A 39 -7.57 -4.01 4.36
N ASP A 40 -7.58 -4.69 3.21
CA ASP A 40 -7.64 -6.16 3.13
C ASP A 40 -6.31 -6.81 3.53
N LEU A 41 -5.20 -6.16 3.20
CA LEU A 41 -3.87 -6.61 3.59
C LEU A 41 -3.55 -6.16 5.01
N ASP A 42 -3.20 -7.12 5.86
CA ASP A 42 -2.68 -6.82 7.20
C ASP A 42 -1.34 -6.10 7.09
N ARG A 43 -1.35 -4.82 7.45
CA ARG A 43 -0.17 -3.95 7.45
C ARG A 43 1.01 -4.54 8.20
N ASP A 44 0.80 -5.36 9.22
CA ASP A 44 1.88 -5.88 10.07
C ASP A 44 2.37 -7.27 9.63
N SER A 45 1.66 -7.94 8.71
CA SER A 45 2.00 -9.30 8.24
C SER A 45 1.99 -9.50 6.71
N CYS A 46 1.73 -8.47 5.90
CA CYS A 46 1.78 -8.60 4.45
C CYS A 46 3.22 -8.87 3.94
N ASP A 47 3.33 -9.96 3.19
CA ASP A 47 4.57 -10.57 2.70
C ASP A 47 4.57 -10.70 1.17
N LYS A 48 5.73 -11.05 0.61
CA LYS A 48 5.88 -11.20 -0.83
C LYS A 48 4.91 -12.24 -1.40
N GLY A 49 4.15 -11.83 -2.43
CA GLY A 49 3.15 -12.63 -3.13
C GLY A 49 1.73 -12.40 -2.64
N ASP A 50 1.53 -11.62 -1.57
CA ASP A 50 0.21 -11.22 -1.13
C ASP A 50 -0.36 -10.15 -2.09
N SER A 51 -1.65 -10.28 -2.42
CA SER A 51 -2.37 -9.30 -3.23
C SER A 51 -3.69 -8.93 -2.57
N GLY A 52 -4.06 -7.65 -2.59
CA GLY A 52 -5.30 -7.18 -1.99
C GLY A 52 -5.43 -5.67 -2.07
N ASN A 53 -6.55 -5.16 -1.56
CA ASN A 53 -6.74 -3.72 -1.45
C ASN A 53 -6.04 -3.18 -0.20
N ILE A 54 -5.36 -2.05 -0.37
CA ILE A 54 -4.87 -1.24 0.74
C ILE A 54 -5.53 0.12 0.68
N VAL A 55 -5.79 0.68 1.85
CA VAL A 55 -6.30 2.04 2.00
C VAL A 55 -5.17 2.93 2.46
N ILE A 56 -4.83 3.93 1.63
CA ILE A 56 -3.74 4.88 1.88
C ILE A 56 -4.23 6.33 1.71
N PRO A 57 -3.50 7.33 2.23
CA PRO A 57 -3.82 8.73 1.97
C PRO A 57 -3.82 9.06 0.48
N GLN A 58 -4.81 9.84 0.04
CA GLN A 58 -4.95 10.22 -1.38
C GLN A 58 -3.70 10.92 -1.93
N TRP A 59 -3.04 11.77 -1.12
CA TRP A 59 -1.83 12.46 -1.56
C TRP A 59 -0.67 11.51 -1.88
N LEU A 60 -0.58 10.37 -1.16
CA LEU A 60 0.46 9.38 -1.40
C LEU A 60 0.16 8.63 -2.69
N ALA A 61 -1.10 8.24 -2.89
CA ALA A 61 -1.52 7.59 -4.13
C ALA A 61 -1.25 8.47 -5.36
N GLU A 62 -1.59 9.76 -5.31
CA GLU A 62 -1.33 10.70 -6.39
C GLU A 62 0.16 10.96 -6.63
N ASN A 63 0.97 11.07 -5.56
CA ASN A 63 2.41 11.30 -5.67
C ASN A 63 3.14 10.11 -6.30
N GLU A 64 2.71 8.89 -5.98
CA GLU A 64 3.32 7.66 -6.48
C GLU A 64 2.68 7.15 -7.80
N GLY A 65 1.66 7.84 -8.31
CA GLY A 65 0.98 7.45 -9.57
C GLY A 65 0.13 6.19 -9.44
N LEU A 66 -0.41 5.90 -8.26
CA LEU A 66 -1.29 4.76 -7.99
C LEU A 66 -2.77 5.02 -8.39
N VAL A 67 -3.08 6.26 -8.79
CA VAL A 67 -4.40 6.75 -9.26
C VAL A 67 -4.26 7.76 -10.39
#